data_AF-A0A7W1QFU5-F1
#
_entry.id   AF-A0A7W1QFU5-F1
#
_cell.length_a   1.000
_cell.length_b   1.000
_cell.length_c   1.000
_cell.angle_alpha   90.00
_cell.angle_beta   90.00
_cell.angle_gamma   90.00
#
_symmetry.space_group_name_H-M   'P 1'
#
loop_
_entity.id
_entity.type
_entity.pdbx_description
1 polymer ?
#
loop_
_entity_poly.entity_id
_entity_poly.type
_entity_poly.pdbx_seq_one_letter_code
_entity_poly.pdbx_strand_id
1 'polypeptide(L)'
;MSEVAGLGLGGVDVSAVPHRRVVALARYGMAAKATALRRHPEPRRLATLVATVRSLEAKAVDDALELFDVLMTNDLLARAARESRNEKLRRYPRLAKDAGKLAAAVGVLLDALEHEEQLSLDLVWEEIESKVSRADLRAAVAHLMEVAPPADADPDGEWRTALVDRFASVRAFAALLCETIEFGATAQAAGVLAAMNTLPGLLDARATVAVPTGYLDARRVAEDVVPAGWWRRLVYSADRPEGTVDRAAYVFCVLEQFHRHLLRRDIYASPSARWGDPRSKLLTGPAWDAAKGPALNALGLPEDPRELLAEHAQELDGAWRALSDGLVADSEVHVDSDGRLHADKI
;
A
#
# COMPACT_ATOMS: atom_id res chain seq x y z
N MET A 1 -10.39 16.75 17.14
CA MET A 1 -9.93 17.30 15.84
C MET A 1 -11.00 18.20 15.22
N SER A 2 -12.22 17.72 14.99
CA SER A 2 -13.34 18.48 14.43
C SER A 2 -13.65 19.79 15.18
N GLU A 3 -13.61 19.78 16.51
CA GLU A 3 -13.83 21.00 17.32
C GLU A 3 -12.77 22.08 17.12
N VAL A 4 -11.51 21.68 16.88
CA VAL A 4 -10.40 22.63 16.67
C VAL A 4 -10.40 23.12 15.23
N ALA A 5 -10.59 22.21 14.27
CA ALA A 5 -10.73 22.55 12.85
C ALA A 5 -11.94 23.47 12.58
N GLY A 6 -13.03 23.27 13.31
CA GLY A 6 -14.24 24.10 13.24
C GLY A 6 -14.04 25.56 13.68
N LEU A 7 -12.93 25.89 14.35
CA LEU A 7 -12.58 27.27 14.68
C LEU A 7 -12.06 28.04 13.47
N GLY A 8 -11.61 27.37 12.40
CA GLY A 8 -11.14 28.00 11.16
C GLY A 8 -9.85 28.83 11.29
N LEU A 9 -9.21 28.81 12.46
CA LEU A 9 -8.01 29.60 12.74
C LEU A 9 -6.73 28.97 12.16
N GLY A 10 -6.80 27.71 11.73
CA GLY A 10 -5.76 27.01 10.97
C GLY A 10 -5.36 27.64 9.66
N GLY A 11 -6.30 28.32 8.99
CA GLY A 11 -6.10 28.97 7.70
C GLY A 11 -5.47 30.37 7.77
N VAL A 12 -5.19 30.89 8.97
CA VAL A 12 -4.59 32.23 9.12
C VAL A 12 -3.14 32.20 8.63
N ASP A 13 -2.82 33.05 7.65
CA ASP A 13 -1.45 33.18 7.16
C ASP A 13 -0.53 33.79 8.24
N VAL A 14 0.53 33.06 8.58
CA VAL A 14 1.57 33.48 9.52
C VAL A 14 2.96 33.41 8.89
N SER A 15 3.03 33.34 7.56
CA SER A 15 4.28 33.25 6.78
C SER A 15 5.25 34.39 7.08
N ALA A 16 4.73 35.58 7.38
CA ALA A 16 5.51 36.75 7.78
C ALA A 16 6.12 36.66 9.19
N VAL A 17 5.72 35.69 10.01
CA VAL A 17 6.19 35.51 11.38
C VAL A 17 7.19 34.36 11.45
N PRO A 18 8.39 34.56 12.03
CA PRO A 18 9.35 33.48 12.19
C PRO A 18 8.75 32.29 12.94
N HIS A 19 8.88 31.08 12.39
CA HIS A 19 8.27 29.86 12.96
C HIS A 19 8.60 29.66 14.45
N ARG A 20 9.84 29.96 14.87
CA ARG A 20 10.26 29.91 16.29
C ARG A 20 9.39 30.77 17.21
N ARG A 21 8.92 31.93 16.74
CA ARG A 21 8.04 32.82 17.51
C ARG A 21 6.63 32.24 17.61
N VAL A 22 6.11 31.66 16.53
CA VAL A 22 4.82 30.96 16.53
C VAL A 22 4.85 29.80 17.53
N VAL A 23 5.89 28.97 17.51
CA VAL A 23 6.07 27.86 18.46
C VAL A 23 6.16 28.36 19.90
N ALA A 24 6.89 29.46 20.15
CA ALA A 24 7.01 30.02 21.49
C ALA A 24 5.66 30.53 22.04
N LEU A 25 4.86 31.20 21.20
CA LEU A 25 3.51 31.65 21.55
C LEU A 25 2.57 30.47 21.80
N ALA A 26 2.60 29.46 20.93
CA ALA A 26 1.81 28.25 21.09
C ALA A 26 2.11 27.55 22.41
N ARG A 27 3.40 27.37 22.73
CA ARG A 27 3.87 26.76 23.98
C ARG A 27 3.41 27.57 25.20
N TYR A 28 3.48 28.89 25.14
CA TYR A 28 2.98 29.74 26.21
C TYR A 28 1.46 29.58 26.38
N GLY A 29 0.69 29.63 25.29
CA GLY A 29 -0.76 29.49 25.35
C GLY A 29 -1.23 28.12 25.84
N MET A 30 -0.54 27.03 25.50
CA MET A 30 -0.81 25.69 26.02
C MET A 30 -0.57 25.57 27.53
N ALA A 31 0.41 26.30 28.07
CA ALA A 31 0.74 26.27 29.50
C ALA A 31 -0.04 27.29 30.34
N ALA A 32 -0.56 28.36 29.72
CA ALA A 32 -1.16 29.49 30.43
C ALA A 32 -2.62 29.23 30.83
N LYS A 33 -3.01 29.70 32.02
CA LYS A 33 -4.43 29.73 32.44
C LYS A 33 -5.20 30.82 31.68
N ALA A 34 -6.50 30.61 31.47
CA ALA A 34 -7.37 31.59 30.80
C ALA A 34 -7.37 32.99 31.44
N THR A 35 -7.18 33.09 32.77
CA THR A 35 -7.06 34.37 33.47
C THR A 35 -5.76 35.10 33.13
N ALA A 36 -4.65 34.39 32.97
CA ALA A 36 -3.37 34.97 32.57
C ALA A 36 -3.41 35.46 31.12
N LEU A 37 -4.06 34.69 30.23
CA LEU A 37 -4.25 35.08 28.83
C LEU A 37 -5.12 36.33 28.69
N ARG A 38 -6.18 36.46 29.49
CA ARG A 38 -7.08 37.62 29.47
C ARG A 38 -6.39 38.93 29.86
N ARG A 39 -5.32 38.88 30.65
CA ARG A 39 -4.54 40.05 31.08
C ARG A 39 -3.61 40.60 30.00
N HIS A 40 -3.34 39.85 28.93
CA HIS A 40 -2.52 40.36 27.83
C HIS A 40 -3.28 41.39 27.00
N PRO A 41 -2.57 42.38 26.40
CA PRO A 41 -3.13 43.24 25.37
C PRO A 41 -3.73 42.40 24.23
N GLU A 42 -4.81 42.88 23.63
CA GLU A 42 -5.57 42.17 22.62
C GLU A 42 -4.72 41.58 21.48
N PRO A 43 -3.75 42.32 20.87
CA PRO A 43 -2.91 41.75 19.81
C PRO A 43 -2.08 40.54 20.28
N ARG A 44 -1.51 40.62 21.48
CA ARG A 44 -0.71 39.52 22.06
C ARG A 44 -1.59 38.33 22.44
N ARG A 45 -2.79 38.60 22.96
CA ARG A 45 -3.76 37.57 23.31
C ARG A 45 -4.20 36.80 22.05
N LEU A 46 -4.59 37.51 20.98
CA LEU A 46 -4.97 36.90 19.72
C LEU A 46 -3.82 36.12 19.08
N ALA A 47 -2.62 36.69 19.00
CA ALA A 47 -1.46 35.98 18.45
C ALA A 47 -1.13 34.70 19.22
N THR A 48 -1.28 34.71 20.54
CA THR A 48 -1.10 33.52 21.39
C THR A 48 -2.18 32.47 21.10
N LEU A 49 -3.44 32.88 21.05
CA LEU A 49 -4.56 31.96 20.80
C LEU A 49 -4.47 31.33 19.40
N VAL A 50 -4.21 32.12 18.36
CA VAL A 50 -4.03 31.61 16.99
C VAL A 50 -2.86 30.63 16.95
N ALA A 51 -1.70 30.98 17.51
CA ALA A 51 -0.55 30.08 17.54
C ALA A 51 -0.84 28.77 18.27
N THR A 52 -1.56 28.82 19.39
CA THR A 52 -1.97 27.63 20.14
C THR A 52 -2.95 26.76 19.36
N VAL A 53 -3.98 27.34 18.74
CA VAL A 53 -4.96 26.58 17.94
C VAL A 53 -4.27 25.90 16.76
N ARG A 54 -3.42 26.61 15.99
CA ARG A 54 -2.66 26.01 14.88
C ARG A 54 -1.77 24.86 15.33
N SER A 55 -1.11 25.01 16.48
CA SER A 55 -0.28 23.94 17.05
C SER A 55 -1.10 22.72 17.47
N LEU A 56 -2.32 22.93 17.99
CA LEU A 56 -3.22 21.86 18.37
C LEU A 56 -3.83 21.16 17.15
N GLU A 57 -4.14 21.89 16.08
CA GLU A 57 -4.58 21.31 14.81
C GLU A 57 -3.49 20.43 14.20
N ALA A 58 -2.26 20.96 14.06
CA ALA A 58 -1.13 20.19 13.53
C ALA A 58 -0.90 18.92 14.35
N LYS A 59 -0.94 19.02 15.69
CA LYS A 59 -0.81 17.88 16.58
C LYS A 59 -1.96 16.90 16.43
N ALA A 60 -3.21 17.36 16.30
CA ALA A 60 -4.36 16.48 16.13
C ALA A 60 -4.27 15.69 14.82
N VAL A 61 -3.80 16.32 13.73
CA VAL A 61 -3.52 15.64 12.46
C VAL A 61 -2.41 14.61 12.63
N ASP A 62 -1.29 14.98 13.29
CA ASP A 62 -0.18 14.07 13.56
C ASP A 62 -0.63 12.83 14.34
N ASP A 63 -1.38 13.03 15.43
CA ASP A 63 -1.86 11.97 16.31
C ASP A 63 -2.87 11.05 15.56
N ALA A 64 -3.74 11.61 14.71
CA ALA A 64 -4.69 10.81 13.93
C ALA A 64 -4.03 9.97 12.84
N LEU A 65 -3.03 10.52 12.14
CA LEU A 65 -2.28 9.78 11.13
C LEU A 65 -1.35 8.74 11.77
N GLU A 66 -0.83 8.99 12.97
CA GLU A 66 -0.12 7.98 13.75
C GLU A 66 -1.05 6.83 14.17
N LEU A 67 -2.26 7.13 14.63
CA LEU A 67 -3.25 6.09 14.92
C LEU A 67 -3.65 5.30 13.66
N PHE A 68 -3.79 5.95 12.51
CA PHE A 68 -4.01 5.27 11.24
C PHE A 68 -2.86 4.33 10.90
N ASP A 69 -1.62 4.80 11.00
CA ASP A 69 -0.42 4.01 10.71
C ASP A 69 -0.33 2.77 11.62
N VAL A 70 -0.58 2.94 12.92
CA VAL A 70 -0.62 1.84 13.89
C VAL A 70 -1.73 0.84 13.55
N LEU A 71 -2.93 1.31 13.23
CA LEU A 71 -4.08 0.46 12.86
C LEU A 71 -3.79 -0.34 11.59
N MET A 72 -3.30 0.32 10.53
CA MET A 72 -2.94 -0.33 9.27
C MET A 72 -1.85 -1.36 9.51
N THR A 73 -0.75 -0.98 10.14
CA THR A 73 0.42 -1.84 10.29
C THR A 73 0.13 -3.04 11.20
N ASN A 74 -0.45 -2.82 12.38
CA ASN A 74 -0.50 -3.84 13.43
C ASN A 74 -1.78 -4.68 13.44
N ASP A 75 -2.93 -4.02 13.24
CA ASP A 75 -4.25 -4.62 13.47
C ASP A 75 -4.89 -5.13 12.18
N LEU A 76 -4.55 -4.52 11.05
CA LEU A 76 -5.04 -4.91 9.73
C LEU A 76 -4.00 -5.79 9.02
N LEU A 77 -2.90 -5.20 8.55
CA LEU A 77 -1.92 -5.89 7.70
C LEU A 77 -1.20 -7.02 8.44
N ALA A 78 -0.52 -6.74 9.55
CA ALA A 78 0.22 -7.76 10.29
C ALA A 78 -0.69 -8.85 10.87
N ARG A 79 -1.91 -8.52 11.27
CA ARG A 79 -2.86 -9.50 11.79
C ARG A 79 -3.38 -10.42 10.70
N ALA A 80 -3.80 -9.88 9.56
CA ALA A 80 -4.24 -10.68 8.43
C ALA A 80 -3.09 -11.59 7.93
N ALA A 81 -1.86 -11.10 7.90
CA ALA A 81 -0.68 -11.92 7.62
C ALA A 81 -0.48 -13.05 8.64
N ARG A 82 -0.65 -12.80 9.94
CA ARG A 82 -0.61 -13.83 10.99
C ARG A 82 -1.71 -14.87 10.83
N GLU A 83 -2.95 -14.44 10.58
CA GLU A 83 -4.11 -15.32 10.42
C GLU A 83 -3.97 -16.21 9.19
N SER A 84 -3.58 -15.64 8.05
CA SER A 84 -3.25 -16.39 6.83
C SER A 84 -2.13 -17.41 7.07
N ARG A 85 -1.05 -17.02 7.75
CA ARG A 85 0.04 -17.95 8.09
C ARG A 85 -0.44 -19.08 9.01
N ASN A 86 -1.24 -18.77 10.02
CA ASN A 86 -1.80 -19.80 10.91
C ASN A 86 -2.71 -20.77 10.16
N GLU A 87 -3.52 -20.28 9.23
CA GLU A 87 -4.38 -21.13 8.40
C GLU A 87 -3.56 -21.98 7.41
N LYS A 88 -2.49 -21.44 6.83
CA LYS A 88 -1.51 -22.23 6.06
C LYS A 88 -0.91 -23.35 6.91
N LEU A 89 -0.47 -23.05 8.13
CA LEU A 89 0.07 -24.03 9.07
C LEU A 89 -0.97 -25.09 9.47
N ARG A 90 -2.25 -24.70 9.63
CA ARG A 90 -3.34 -25.62 9.95
C ARG A 90 -3.66 -26.57 8.79
N ARG A 91 -3.61 -26.08 7.55
CA ARG A 91 -3.84 -26.88 6.33
C ARG A 91 -2.65 -27.78 5.99
N TYR A 92 -1.44 -27.41 6.40
CA TYR A 92 -0.19 -28.09 6.04
C TYR A 92 -0.18 -29.61 6.25
N PRO A 93 -0.65 -30.18 7.40
CA PRO A 93 -0.63 -31.63 7.59
C PRO A 93 -1.49 -32.39 6.59
N ARG A 94 -2.66 -31.85 6.23
CA ARG A 94 -3.56 -32.46 5.25
C ARG A 94 -2.99 -32.31 3.84
N LEU A 95 -2.47 -31.14 3.51
CA LEU A 95 -1.79 -30.87 2.24
C LEU A 95 -0.62 -31.84 2.02
N ALA A 96 0.25 -32.02 3.02
CA ALA A 96 1.38 -32.94 2.96
C ALA A 96 0.94 -34.40 2.77
N LYS A 97 -0.15 -34.83 3.42
CA LYS A 97 -0.72 -36.16 3.25
C LYS A 97 -1.24 -36.39 1.83
N ASP A 98 -1.99 -35.43 1.30
CA ASP A 98 -2.58 -35.53 -0.04
C ASP A 98 -1.51 -35.43 -1.14
N ALA A 99 -0.48 -34.59 -0.95
CA ALA A 99 0.70 -34.54 -1.81
C ALA A 99 1.48 -35.86 -1.79
N GLY A 100 1.64 -36.48 -0.61
CA GLY A 100 2.27 -37.80 -0.49
C GLY A 100 1.53 -38.90 -1.25
N LYS A 101 0.19 -38.88 -1.25
CA LYS A 101 -0.64 -39.80 -2.06
C LYS A 101 -0.40 -39.60 -3.55
N LEU A 102 -0.35 -38.34 -4.00
CA LEU A 102 -0.10 -38.02 -5.40
C LEU A 102 1.32 -38.43 -5.82
N ALA A 103 2.33 -38.14 -5.00
CA ALA A 103 3.72 -38.51 -5.25
C ALA A 103 3.89 -40.04 -5.34
N ALA A 104 3.21 -40.81 -4.50
CA ALA A 104 3.23 -42.27 -4.57
C ALA A 104 2.64 -42.81 -5.89
N ALA A 105 1.54 -42.22 -6.37
CA ALA A 105 0.91 -42.59 -7.63
C ALA A 105 1.75 -42.17 -8.86
N VAL A 106 2.28 -40.94 -8.86
CA VAL A 106 3.14 -40.43 -9.93
C VAL A 106 4.48 -41.17 -9.96
N GLY A 107 5.04 -41.54 -8.81
CA GLY A 107 6.24 -42.36 -8.73
C GLY A 107 6.10 -43.67 -9.50
N VAL A 108 4.97 -44.38 -9.33
CA VAL A 108 4.68 -45.60 -10.11
C VAL A 108 4.61 -45.33 -11.61
N LEU A 109 4.03 -44.20 -12.03
CA LEU A 109 3.98 -43.81 -13.44
C LEU A 109 5.37 -43.52 -14.01
N LEU A 110 6.22 -42.82 -13.26
CA LEU A 110 7.60 -42.53 -13.67
C LEU A 110 8.43 -43.80 -13.72
N ASP A 111 8.35 -44.65 -12.70
CA ASP A 111 9.01 -45.97 -12.67
C ASP A 111 8.61 -46.81 -13.89
N ALA A 112 7.32 -46.82 -14.24
CA ALA A 112 6.81 -47.57 -15.40
C ALA A 112 7.31 -47.03 -16.75
N LEU A 113 7.65 -45.75 -16.85
CA LEU A 113 8.24 -45.15 -18.05
C LEU A 113 9.73 -45.50 -18.22
N GLU A 114 10.41 -45.87 -17.15
CA GLU A 114 11.82 -46.27 -17.15
C GLU A 114 12.04 -47.75 -17.51
N HIS A 115 10.96 -48.55 -17.62
CA HIS A 115 11.04 -49.95 -18.00
C HIS A 115 11.24 -50.13 -19.52
N GLU A 116 12.15 -51.04 -19.91
CA GLU A 116 12.44 -51.35 -21.32
C GLU A 116 11.25 -52.00 -22.06
N GLU A 117 10.36 -52.68 -21.32
CA GLU A 117 9.12 -53.24 -21.85
C GLU A 117 7.93 -52.33 -21.53
N GLN A 118 7.07 -52.09 -22.52
CA GLN A 118 5.84 -51.33 -22.34
C GLN A 118 4.87 -52.08 -21.44
N LEU A 119 4.82 -51.67 -20.17
CA LEU A 119 3.81 -52.12 -19.22
C LEU A 119 2.41 -51.73 -19.70
N SER A 120 1.45 -52.65 -19.56
CA SER A 120 0.06 -52.33 -19.86
C SER A 120 -0.46 -51.29 -18.86
N LEU A 121 -1.34 -50.42 -19.32
CA LEU A 121 -1.97 -49.40 -18.46
C LEU A 121 -2.68 -50.04 -17.25
N ASP A 122 -3.22 -51.25 -17.41
CA ASP A 122 -3.92 -51.98 -16.35
C ASP A 122 -2.96 -52.42 -15.23
N LEU A 123 -1.77 -52.93 -15.58
CA LEU A 123 -0.73 -53.30 -14.60
C LEU A 123 -0.22 -52.08 -13.83
N VAL A 124 -0.02 -50.96 -14.54
CA VAL A 124 0.39 -49.69 -13.91
C VAL A 124 -0.67 -49.18 -12.94
N TRP A 125 -1.97 -49.33 -13.29
CA TRP A 125 -3.06 -48.97 -12.39
C TRP A 125 -3.18 -49.89 -11.18
N GLU A 126 -2.96 -51.20 -11.33
CA GLU A 126 -2.91 -52.13 -10.18
C GLU A 126 -1.79 -51.77 -9.20
N GLU A 127 -0.60 -51.43 -9.72
CA GLU A 127 0.52 -50.98 -8.90
C GLU A 127 0.22 -49.66 -8.17
N ILE A 128 -0.47 -48.71 -8.81
CA ILE A 128 -0.94 -47.48 -8.15
C ILE A 128 -1.96 -47.82 -7.06
N GLU A 129 -2.94 -48.68 -7.35
CA GLU A 129 -4.03 -49.04 -6.45
C GLU A 129 -3.53 -49.81 -5.22
N SER A 130 -2.40 -50.52 -5.34
CA SER A 130 -1.69 -51.14 -4.22
C SER A 130 -1.13 -50.12 -3.21
N LYS A 131 -0.80 -48.90 -3.68
CA LYS A 131 -0.23 -47.82 -2.85
C LYS A 131 -1.29 -46.82 -2.38
N VAL A 132 -2.24 -46.46 -3.25
CA VAL A 132 -3.30 -45.47 -2.98
C VAL A 132 -4.57 -45.85 -3.73
N SER A 133 -5.70 -45.96 -3.01
CA SER A 133 -6.98 -46.26 -3.65
C SER A 133 -7.39 -45.18 -4.67
N ARG A 134 -8.11 -45.56 -5.73
CA ARG A 134 -8.54 -44.59 -6.76
C ARG A 134 -9.47 -43.51 -6.22
N ALA A 135 -10.25 -43.81 -5.18
CA ALA A 135 -11.09 -42.85 -4.49
C ALA A 135 -10.27 -41.84 -3.68
N ASP A 136 -9.25 -42.32 -2.96
CA ASP A 136 -8.33 -41.47 -2.18
C ASP A 136 -7.49 -40.57 -3.08
N LEU A 137 -7.03 -41.08 -4.23
CA LEU A 137 -6.26 -40.30 -5.19
C LEU A 137 -7.09 -39.17 -5.79
N ARG A 138 -8.35 -39.44 -6.18
CA ARG A 138 -9.28 -38.39 -6.66
C ARG A 138 -9.57 -37.35 -5.59
N ALA A 139 -9.81 -37.76 -4.35
CA ALA A 139 -10.06 -36.85 -3.25
C ALA A 139 -8.83 -35.98 -2.94
N ALA A 140 -7.63 -36.56 -2.99
CA ALA A 140 -6.37 -35.85 -2.80
C ALA A 140 -6.13 -34.81 -3.91
N VAL A 141 -6.33 -35.18 -5.18
CA VAL A 141 -6.21 -34.26 -6.32
C VAL A 141 -7.22 -33.12 -6.21
N ALA A 142 -8.49 -33.43 -5.93
CA ALA A 142 -9.52 -32.40 -5.78
C ALA A 142 -9.19 -31.40 -4.67
N HIS A 143 -8.75 -31.88 -3.51
CA HIS A 143 -8.36 -31.01 -2.39
C HIS A 143 -7.10 -30.20 -2.69
N LEU A 144 -6.08 -30.78 -3.33
CA LEU A 144 -4.89 -30.03 -3.75
C LEU A 144 -5.23 -28.95 -4.78
N MET A 145 -6.14 -29.22 -5.72
CA MET A 145 -6.61 -28.21 -6.69
C MET A 145 -7.43 -27.10 -6.02
N GLU A 146 -8.19 -27.42 -4.97
CA GLU A 146 -8.97 -26.43 -4.20
C GLU A 146 -8.05 -25.50 -3.38
N VAL A 147 -6.98 -26.04 -2.80
CA VAL A 147 -6.09 -25.32 -1.88
C VAL A 147 -4.89 -24.69 -2.60
N ALA A 148 -4.51 -25.19 -3.78
CA ALA A 148 -3.38 -24.68 -4.51
C ALA A 148 -3.62 -23.22 -4.92
N PRO A 149 -2.68 -22.31 -4.58
CA PRO A 149 -2.72 -20.98 -5.17
C PRO A 149 -2.58 -21.11 -6.70
N PRO A 150 -3.27 -20.28 -7.49
CA PRO A 150 -3.08 -20.25 -8.94
C PRO A 150 -1.61 -20.00 -9.32
N ALA A 151 -1.17 -20.54 -10.46
CA ALA A 151 0.25 -20.52 -10.88
C ALA A 151 0.86 -19.11 -11.08
N ASP A 152 0.00 -18.10 -11.24
CA ASP A 152 0.32 -16.68 -11.42
C ASP A 152 0.18 -15.86 -10.12
N ALA A 153 -0.17 -16.49 -8.99
CA ALA A 153 -0.37 -15.81 -7.72
C ALA A 153 0.97 -15.50 -7.04
N ASP A 154 1.15 -14.25 -6.62
CA ASP A 154 2.22 -13.85 -5.70
C ASP A 154 2.04 -14.57 -4.34
N PRO A 155 2.94 -15.44 -3.87
CA PRO A 155 2.75 -16.24 -2.66
C PRO A 155 2.43 -15.40 -1.40
N ASP A 156 2.83 -14.14 -1.39
CA ASP A 156 2.74 -13.21 -0.27
C ASP A 156 1.45 -12.40 -0.24
N GLY A 157 0.48 -12.63 -1.13
CA GLY A 157 -0.76 -11.84 -1.18
C GLY A 157 -2.03 -12.50 -0.64
N GLU A 158 -2.01 -13.80 -0.34
CA GLU A 158 -3.19 -14.56 0.12
C GLU A 158 -3.79 -14.00 1.43
N TRP A 159 -2.98 -13.34 2.26
CA TRP A 159 -3.46 -12.73 3.49
C TRP A 159 -4.43 -11.56 3.27
N ARG A 160 -4.43 -10.94 2.08
CA ARG A 160 -5.37 -9.86 1.73
C ARG A 160 -6.82 -10.34 1.69
N THR A 161 -7.05 -11.64 1.44
CA THR A 161 -8.39 -12.24 1.57
C THR A 161 -8.92 -12.12 3.00
N ALA A 162 -8.05 -12.29 4.02
CA ALA A 162 -8.44 -12.18 5.43
C ALA A 162 -8.70 -10.73 5.89
N LEU A 163 -8.32 -9.71 5.10
CA LEU A 163 -8.67 -8.32 5.41
C LEU A 163 -10.14 -8.01 5.15
N VAL A 164 -10.70 -8.58 4.09
CA VAL A 164 -12.06 -8.28 3.61
C VAL A 164 -13.11 -8.49 4.72
N ASP A 165 -12.91 -9.48 5.58
CA ASP A 165 -13.79 -9.80 6.71
C ASP A 165 -13.82 -8.71 7.80
N ARG A 166 -12.87 -7.77 7.80
CA ARG A 166 -12.75 -6.69 8.80
C ARG A 166 -13.27 -5.34 8.31
N PHE A 167 -13.92 -5.32 7.15
CA PHE A 167 -14.41 -4.12 6.49
C PHE A 167 -15.23 -3.19 7.41
N ALA A 168 -16.06 -3.77 8.29
CA ALA A 168 -16.91 -3.00 9.20
C ALA A 168 -16.13 -2.08 10.15
N SER A 169 -14.93 -2.49 10.57
CA SER A 169 -14.10 -1.75 11.54
C SER A 169 -13.42 -0.53 10.93
N VAL A 170 -13.25 -0.51 9.61
CA VAL A 170 -12.45 0.52 8.90
C VAL A 170 -13.32 1.55 8.20
N ARG A 171 -14.58 1.20 7.90
CA ARG A 171 -15.54 2.05 7.19
C ARG A 171 -15.71 3.44 7.81
N ALA A 172 -16.01 3.51 9.11
CA ALA A 172 -16.27 4.78 9.78
C ALA A 172 -15.02 5.65 9.88
N PHE A 173 -13.85 5.00 10.03
CA PHE A 173 -12.57 5.68 10.15
C PHE A 173 -12.10 6.29 8.82
N ALA A 174 -12.23 5.56 7.71
CA ALA A 174 -11.86 6.04 6.38
C ALA A 174 -12.67 7.29 5.97
N ALA A 175 -13.97 7.31 6.29
CA ALA A 175 -14.81 8.48 6.03
C ALA A 175 -14.35 9.71 6.83
N LEU A 176 -14.14 9.53 8.15
CA LEU A 176 -13.71 10.61 9.03
C LEU A 176 -12.36 11.22 8.61
N LEU A 177 -11.40 10.40 8.18
CA LEU A 177 -10.11 10.84 7.66
C LEU A 177 -10.24 11.80 6.48
N CYS A 178 -11.08 11.46 5.50
CA CYS A 178 -11.29 12.26 4.30
C CYS A 178 -12.02 13.57 4.60
N GLU A 179 -12.92 13.57 5.58
CA GLU A 179 -13.71 14.75 5.94
C GLU A 179 -12.95 15.74 6.81
N THR A 180 -12.00 15.27 7.63
CA THR A 180 -11.38 16.08 8.68
C THR A 180 -9.97 16.55 8.37
N ILE A 181 -9.23 15.86 7.50
CA ILE A 181 -7.84 16.18 7.19
C ILE A 181 -7.74 16.59 5.72
N GLU A 182 -7.15 17.77 5.50
CA GLU A 182 -6.79 18.22 4.17
C GLU A 182 -5.47 17.57 3.73
N PHE A 183 -5.54 16.73 2.71
CA PHE A 183 -4.40 16.07 2.12
C PHE A 183 -3.96 16.75 0.82
N GLY A 184 -2.65 16.82 0.62
CA GLY A 184 -2.03 17.05 -0.67
C GLY A 184 -1.32 15.79 -1.16
N ALA A 185 -1.01 15.75 -2.45
CA ALA A 185 -0.29 14.65 -3.07
C ALA A 185 0.71 15.14 -4.12
N THR A 186 1.75 14.35 -4.36
CA THR A 186 2.60 14.45 -5.55
C THR A 186 1.82 13.98 -6.78
N ALA A 187 2.34 14.27 -7.97
CA ALA A 187 1.73 13.82 -9.23
C ALA A 187 1.54 12.29 -9.28
N GLN A 188 2.50 11.54 -8.72
CA GLN A 188 2.45 10.08 -8.66
C GLN A 188 1.32 9.55 -7.77
N ALA A 189 1.00 10.23 -6.66
CA ALA A 189 -0.02 9.77 -5.72
C ALA A 189 -1.38 10.46 -5.87
N ALA A 190 -1.52 11.39 -6.83
CA ALA A 190 -2.76 12.13 -7.06
C ALA A 190 -3.96 11.22 -7.34
N GLY A 191 -3.78 10.16 -8.13
CA GLY A 191 -4.83 9.17 -8.42
C GLY A 191 -5.29 8.43 -7.17
N VAL A 192 -4.35 8.04 -6.29
CA VAL A 192 -4.65 7.36 -5.02
C VAL A 192 -5.39 8.27 -4.06
N LEU A 193 -4.98 9.53 -3.95
CA LEU A 193 -5.67 10.52 -3.11
C LEU A 193 -7.09 10.80 -3.63
N ALA A 194 -7.26 10.92 -4.95
CA ALA A 194 -8.58 11.08 -5.56
C ALA A 194 -9.48 9.87 -5.25
N ALA A 195 -8.98 8.65 -5.38
CA ALA A 195 -9.71 7.44 -5.01
C ALA A 195 -10.10 7.44 -3.53
N MET A 196 -9.18 7.80 -2.63
CA MET A 196 -9.44 7.93 -1.20
C MET A 196 -10.60 8.90 -0.92
N ASN A 197 -10.60 10.08 -1.53
CA ASN A 197 -11.64 11.10 -1.37
C ASN A 197 -13.02 10.66 -1.89
N THR A 198 -13.08 9.70 -2.83
CA THR A 198 -14.34 9.14 -3.31
C THR A 198 -14.90 8.03 -2.43
N LEU A 199 -14.07 7.43 -1.55
CA LEU A 199 -14.48 6.31 -0.72
C LEU A 199 -15.74 6.57 0.12
N PRO A 200 -15.92 7.72 0.82
CA PRO A 200 -17.11 7.95 1.64
C PRO A 200 -18.41 7.74 0.84
N GLY A 201 -18.49 8.30 -0.36
CA GLY A 201 -19.66 8.14 -1.25
C GLY A 201 -19.83 6.74 -1.85
N LEU A 202 -18.77 5.92 -1.89
CA LEU A 202 -18.84 4.51 -2.26
C LEU A 202 -19.26 3.63 -1.07
N LEU A 203 -18.83 3.98 0.14
CA LEU A 203 -19.20 3.28 1.38
C LEU A 203 -20.70 3.44 1.67
N ASP A 204 -21.27 4.61 1.38
CA ASP A 204 -22.69 4.92 1.54
C ASP A 204 -23.58 4.43 0.39
N ALA A 205 -22.98 3.91 -0.69
CA ALA A 205 -23.72 3.43 -1.84
C ALA A 205 -24.64 2.25 -1.46
N ARG A 206 -25.95 2.44 -1.68
CA ARG A 206 -26.97 1.41 -1.45
C ARG A 206 -26.95 0.35 -2.54
N ALA A 207 -27.30 -0.87 -2.16
CA ALA A 207 -27.50 -1.94 -3.12
C ALA A 207 -28.67 -1.61 -4.06
N THR A 208 -28.54 -2.06 -5.31
CA THR A 208 -29.57 -1.95 -6.36
C THR A 208 -29.69 -3.30 -7.07
N VAL A 209 -30.65 -3.43 -7.98
CA VAL A 209 -30.78 -4.65 -8.80
C VAL A 209 -29.52 -4.89 -9.64
N ALA A 210 -28.91 -3.83 -10.18
CA ALA A 210 -27.70 -3.92 -11.00
C ALA A 210 -26.42 -4.07 -10.17
N VAL A 211 -26.40 -3.58 -8.93
CA VAL A 211 -25.24 -3.64 -8.03
C VAL A 211 -25.68 -4.23 -6.68
N PRO A 212 -25.53 -5.55 -6.51
CA PRO A 212 -25.94 -6.24 -5.28
C PRO A 212 -25.15 -5.80 -4.05
N THR A 213 -25.65 -6.20 -2.87
CA THR A 213 -24.94 -6.02 -1.59
C THR A 213 -23.54 -6.64 -1.65
N GLY A 214 -22.54 -5.92 -1.14
CA GLY A 214 -21.14 -6.35 -1.17
C GLY A 214 -20.36 -5.86 -2.39
N TYR A 215 -21.03 -5.30 -3.40
CA TYR A 215 -20.39 -4.83 -4.63
C TYR A 215 -20.49 -3.30 -4.80
N LEU A 216 -19.68 -2.78 -5.74
CA LEU A 216 -19.72 -1.41 -6.25
C LEU A 216 -19.84 -1.44 -7.78
N ASP A 217 -20.41 -0.39 -8.36
CA ASP A 217 -20.37 -0.17 -9.81
C ASP A 217 -18.91 0.06 -10.24
N ALA A 218 -18.41 -0.75 -11.17
CA ALA A 218 -17.03 -0.66 -11.65
C ALA A 218 -16.72 0.70 -12.31
N ARG A 219 -17.73 1.40 -12.82
CA ARG A 219 -17.56 2.73 -13.43
C ARG A 219 -17.29 3.84 -12.41
N ARG A 220 -17.56 3.57 -11.13
CA ARG A 220 -17.38 4.53 -10.04
C ARG A 220 -16.05 4.35 -9.29
N VAL A 221 -15.24 3.37 -9.68
CA VAL A 221 -13.95 3.09 -9.04
C VAL A 221 -12.79 3.51 -9.94
N ALA A 222 -11.65 3.85 -9.32
CA ALA A 222 -10.43 4.18 -10.03
C ALA A 222 -9.64 2.88 -10.31
N GLU A 223 -9.82 2.30 -11.51
CA GLU A 223 -9.15 1.05 -11.88
C GLU A 223 -7.62 1.18 -11.86
N ASP A 224 -7.07 2.31 -12.29
CA ASP A 224 -5.62 2.55 -12.36
C ASP A 224 -4.94 2.54 -10.97
N VAL A 225 -5.70 2.71 -9.89
CA VAL A 225 -5.19 2.65 -8.51
C VAL A 225 -5.02 1.20 -8.05
N VAL A 226 -5.70 0.24 -8.69
CA VAL A 226 -5.65 -1.17 -8.33
C VAL A 226 -4.38 -1.80 -8.94
N PRO A 227 -3.39 -2.17 -8.11
CA PRO A 227 -2.17 -2.75 -8.62
C PRO A 227 -2.43 -4.15 -9.19
N ALA A 228 -1.56 -4.58 -10.12
CA ALA A 228 -1.55 -5.96 -10.59
C ALA A 228 -1.33 -6.96 -9.43
N GLY A 229 -1.65 -8.23 -9.67
CA GLY A 229 -1.53 -9.29 -8.67
C GLY A 229 -2.79 -9.42 -7.80
N TRP A 230 -2.62 -9.66 -6.50
CA TRP A 230 -3.72 -10.07 -5.62
C TRP A 230 -4.86 -9.08 -5.50
N TRP A 231 -4.57 -7.78 -5.40
CA TRP A 231 -5.63 -6.78 -5.33
C TRP A 231 -6.51 -6.81 -6.56
N ARG A 232 -5.93 -6.93 -7.77
CA ARG A 232 -6.72 -7.05 -8.99
C ARG A 232 -7.65 -8.27 -8.96
N ARG A 233 -7.19 -9.41 -8.44
CA ARG A 233 -8.01 -10.63 -8.33
C ARG A 233 -9.13 -10.50 -7.29
N LEU A 234 -8.85 -9.86 -6.15
CA LEU A 234 -9.84 -9.67 -5.10
C LEU A 234 -10.90 -8.63 -5.50
N VAL A 235 -10.48 -7.53 -6.13
CA VAL A 235 -11.38 -6.48 -6.61
C VAL A 235 -12.20 -6.95 -7.82
N TYR A 236 -11.56 -7.72 -8.71
CA TYR A 236 -12.12 -8.26 -9.94
C TYR A 236 -12.26 -9.79 -9.85
N SER A 237 -12.97 -10.28 -8.82
CA SER A 237 -13.21 -11.71 -8.64
C SER A 237 -14.02 -12.31 -9.79
N ALA A 238 -13.76 -13.57 -10.13
CA ALA A 238 -14.41 -14.23 -11.27
C ALA A 238 -15.93 -14.42 -11.08
N ASP A 239 -16.36 -14.59 -9.84
CA ASP A 239 -17.76 -14.86 -9.48
C ASP A 239 -18.62 -13.58 -9.32
N ARG A 240 -18.04 -12.40 -9.58
CA ARG A 240 -18.75 -11.13 -9.40
C ARG A 240 -19.79 -10.90 -10.50
N PRO A 241 -20.88 -10.16 -10.22
CA PRO A 241 -21.78 -9.67 -11.25
C PRO A 241 -21.05 -8.79 -12.28
N GLU A 242 -21.47 -8.89 -13.55
CA GLU A 242 -20.87 -8.11 -14.65
C GLU A 242 -20.94 -6.60 -14.37
N GLY A 243 -19.85 -5.89 -14.66
CA GLY A 243 -19.76 -4.44 -14.44
C GLY A 243 -19.66 -4.02 -12.96
N THR A 244 -19.39 -4.94 -12.04
CA THR A 244 -19.21 -4.63 -10.61
C THR A 244 -17.80 -4.93 -10.13
N VAL A 245 -17.41 -4.41 -8.96
CA VAL A 245 -16.19 -4.79 -8.23
C VAL A 245 -16.54 -5.14 -6.78
N ASP A 246 -15.72 -5.98 -6.15
CA ASP A 246 -15.87 -6.28 -4.73
C ASP A 246 -15.60 -5.00 -3.90
N ARG A 247 -16.57 -4.63 -3.06
CA ARG A 247 -16.54 -3.38 -2.29
C ARG A 247 -15.42 -3.39 -1.26
N ALA A 248 -15.30 -4.48 -0.51
CA ALA A 248 -14.37 -4.55 0.61
C ALA A 248 -12.93 -4.65 0.10
N ALA A 249 -12.69 -5.48 -0.93
CA ALA A 249 -11.41 -5.58 -1.58
C ALA A 249 -10.95 -4.23 -2.15
N TYR A 250 -11.85 -3.49 -2.82
CA TYR A 250 -11.50 -2.18 -3.38
C TYR A 250 -11.14 -1.17 -2.29
N VAL A 251 -11.92 -1.11 -1.21
CA VAL A 251 -11.66 -0.19 -0.11
C VAL A 251 -10.33 -0.50 0.57
N PHE A 252 -10.04 -1.76 0.89
CA PHE A 252 -8.74 -2.11 1.46
C PHE A 252 -7.57 -1.89 0.50
N CYS A 253 -7.78 -2.12 -0.80
CA CYS A 253 -6.77 -1.79 -1.82
C CYS A 253 -6.42 -0.30 -1.77
N VAL A 254 -7.43 0.59 -1.78
CA VAL A 254 -7.19 2.04 -1.74
C VAL A 254 -6.52 2.44 -0.42
N LEU A 255 -6.93 1.86 0.72
CA LEU A 255 -6.33 2.15 2.02
C LEU A 255 -4.87 1.71 2.12
N GLU A 256 -4.52 0.53 1.59
CA GLU A 256 -3.13 0.06 1.55
C GLU A 256 -2.26 0.96 0.65
N GLN A 257 -2.77 1.33 -0.53
CA GLN A 257 -2.09 2.25 -1.45
C GLN A 257 -1.88 3.63 -0.79
N PHE A 258 -2.94 4.17 -0.17
CA PHE A 258 -2.89 5.44 0.54
C PHE A 258 -1.88 5.41 1.68
N HIS A 259 -1.89 4.37 2.51
CA HIS A 259 -0.94 4.19 3.61
C HIS A 259 0.51 4.12 3.11
N ARG A 260 0.78 3.37 2.03
CA ARG A 260 2.12 3.32 1.42
C ARG A 260 2.60 4.68 0.92
N HIS A 261 1.75 5.46 0.26
CA HIS A 261 2.11 6.80 -0.19
C HIS A 261 2.23 7.81 0.95
N LEU A 262 1.46 7.64 2.03
CA LEU A 262 1.58 8.44 3.24
C LEU A 262 2.94 8.21 3.92
N LEU A 263 3.36 6.95 4.04
CA LEU A 263 4.68 6.58 4.60
C LEU A 263 5.84 7.16 3.77
N ARG A 264 5.70 7.20 2.45
CA ARG A 264 6.69 7.78 1.52
C ARG A 264 6.64 9.30 1.41
N ARG A 265 5.66 9.96 2.05
CA ARG A 265 5.39 11.39 1.94
C ARG A 265 5.00 11.85 0.52
N ASP A 266 4.54 10.91 -0.32
CA ASP A 266 3.90 11.22 -1.59
C ASP A 266 2.49 11.75 -1.39
N ILE A 267 1.81 11.29 -0.33
CA ILE A 267 0.63 11.93 0.24
C ILE A 267 1.05 12.54 1.57
N TYR A 268 0.60 13.76 1.81
CA TYR A 268 0.96 14.55 2.98
C TYR A 268 -0.24 15.35 3.48
N ALA A 269 -0.21 15.74 4.75
CA ALA A 269 -1.25 16.52 5.39
C ALA A 269 -0.72 17.88 5.82
N SER A 270 -1.54 18.92 5.67
CA SER A 270 -1.27 20.25 6.23
C SER A 270 -2.26 20.51 7.37
N PRO A 271 -1.85 21.08 8.52
CA PRO A 271 -0.54 21.68 8.84
C PRO A 271 0.43 20.73 9.56
N SER A 272 0.36 19.42 9.30
CA SER A 272 1.20 18.42 9.97
C SER A 272 2.71 18.68 9.80
N ALA A 273 3.46 18.52 10.88
CA ALA A 273 4.92 18.61 10.84
C ALA A 273 5.57 17.25 10.52
N ARG A 274 4.97 16.16 11.00
CA ARG A 274 5.50 14.79 10.83
C ARG A 274 5.12 14.18 9.48
N TRP A 275 3.92 14.48 9.00
CA TRP A 275 3.31 13.99 7.76
C TRP A 275 3.12 15.11 6.73
N GLY A 276 3.81 16.25 6.90
CA GLY A 276 3.74 17.39 5.98
C GLY A 276 4.52 17.18 4.68
N ASP A 277 4.31 18.07 3.70
CA ASP A 277 5.03 18.05 2.43
C ASP A 277 6.52 18.31 2.67
N PRO A 278 7.43 17.37 2.34
CA PRO A 278 8.87 17.57 2.51
C PRO A 278 9.38 18.74 1.66
N ARG A 279 8.71 19.07 0.55
CA ARG A 279 9.08 20.15 -0.37
C ARG A 279 8.68 21.53 0.17
N SER A 280 7.78 21.60 1.16
CA SER A 280 7.36 22.87 1.77
C SER A 280 8.50 23.66 2.42
N LYS A 281 9.65 23.01 2.64
CA LYS A 281 10.87 23.63 3.19
C LYS A 281 11.88 24.06 2.12
N LEU A 282 11.63 23.74 0.86
CA LEU A 282 12.49 24.13 -0.25
C LEU A 282 12.23 25.59 -0.62
N LEU A 283 13.29 26.28 -1.03
CA LEU A 283 13.15 27.60 -1.63
C LEU A 283 12.39 27.44 -2.95
N THR A 284 11.44 28.33 -3.19
CA THR A 284 10.64 28.35 -4.43
C THR A 284 10.44 29.79 -4.88
N GLY A 285 10.18 29.96 -6.18
CA GLY A 285 9.94 31.27 -6.79
C GLY A 285 11.09 32.25 -6.55
N PRO A 286 10.80 33.53 -6.22
CA PRO A 286 11.83 34.58 -6.10
C PRO A 286 12.95 34.27 -5.09
N ALA A 287 12.63 33.55 -4.02
CA ALA A 287 13.62 33.17 -3.01
C ALA A 287 14.62 32.14 -3.54
N TRP A 288 14.16 31.22 -4.40
CA TRP A 288 15.06 30.31 -5.11
C TRP A 288 15.85 31.04 -6.18
N ASP A 289 15.20 31.89 -6.97
CA ASP A 289 15.87 32.66 -8.04
C ASP A 289 17.04 33.49 -7.49
N ALA A 290 16.87 34.10 -6.32
CA ALA A 290 17.92 34.84 -5.63
C ALA A 290 19.06 33.95 -5.08
N ALA A 291 18.75 32.73 -4.66
CA ALA A 291 19.71 31.80 -4.06
C ALA A 291 20.42 30.89 -5.07
N LYS A 292 19.84 30.68 -6.26
CA LYS A 292 20.28 29.71 -7.27
C LYS A 292 21.74 29.87 -7.64
N GLY A 293 22.14 31.06 -8.10
CA GLY A 293 23.51 31.33 -8.56
C GLY A 293 24.58 31.05 -7.48
N PRO A 294 24.46 31.66 -6.28
CA PRO A 294 25.36 31.35 -5.16
C PRO A 294 25.39 29.87 -4.77
N ALA A 295 24.23 29.20 -4.76
CA ALA A 295 24.14 27.78 -4.41
C ALA A 295 24.86 26.89 -5.44
N LEU A 296 24.62 27.12 -6.74
CA LEU A 296 25.28 26.38 -7.82
C LEU A 296 26.80 26.58 -7.79
N ASN A 297 27.25 27.83 -7.62
CA ASN A 297 28.68 28.13 -7.51
C ASN A 297 29.34 27.45 -6.30
N ALA A 298 28.66 27.46 -5.13
CA ALA A 298 29.18 26.83 -3.92
C ALA A 298 29.25 25.29 -4.04
N LEU A 299 28.32 24.69 -4.79
CA LEU A 299 28.27 23.25 -5.03
C LEU A 299 29.09 22.82 -6.27
N GLY A 300 29.65 23.77 -7.02
CA GLY A 300 30.35 23.49 -8.27
C GLY A 300 29.45 22.91 -9.37
N LEU A 301 28.15 23.23 -9.34
CA LEU A 301 27.15 22.70 -10.26
C LEU A 301 26.90 23.64 -11.44
N PRO A 302 26.68 23.11 -12.66
CA PRO A 302 26.33 23.92 -13.82
C PRO A 302 24.91 24.48 -13.68
N GLU A 303 24.66 25.62 -14.33
CA GLU A 303 23.31 26.20 -14.38
C GLU A 303 22.35 25.39 -15.24
N ASP A 304 22.85 24.82 -16.34
CA ASP A 304 22.14 23.86 -17.17
C ASP A 304 22.47 22.43 -16.71
N PRO A 305 21.51 21.68 -16.17
CA PRO A 305 21.78 20.33 -15.66
C PRO A 305 21.90 19.29 -16.77
N ARG A 306 21.62 19.61 -18.04
CA ARG A 306 21.50 18.59 -19.11
C ARG A 306 22.74 17.74 -19.30
N GLU A 307 23.92 18.37 -19.35
CA GLU A 307 25.19 17.64 -19.53
C GLU A 307 25.51 16.77 -18.31
N LEU A 308 25.37 17.34 -17.11
CA LEU A 308 25.57 16.62 -15.84
C LEU A 308 24.62 15.41 -15.71
N LEU A 309 23.34 15.58 -16.05
CA LEU A 309 22.37 14.49 -16.03
C LEU A 309 22.67 13.43 -17.10
N ALA A 310 23.15 13.84 -18.28
CA ALA A 310 23.54 12.90 -19.32
C ALA A 310 24.76 12.07 -18.90
N GLU A 311 25.76 12.69 -18.28
CA GLU A 311 26.93 12.00 -17.72
C GLU A 311 26.50 10.99 -16.65
N HIS A 312 25.72 11.40 -15.66
CA HIS A 312 25.23 10.48 -14.62
C HIS A 312 24.32 9.38 -15.18
N ALA A 313 23.51 9.66 -16.20
CA ALA A 313 22.70 8.64 -16.86
C ALA A 313 23.59 7.60 -17.56
N GLN A 314 24.65 8.03 -18.23
CA GLN A 314 25.62 7.13 -18.87
C GLN A 314 26.40 6.31 -17.84
N GLU A 315 26.85 6.92 -16.74
CA GLU A 315 27.52 6.22 -15.64
C GLU A 315 26.62 5.15 -15.01
N LEU A 316 25.36 5.50 -14.73
CA LEU A 316 24.37 4.60 -14.17
C LEU A 316 24.08 3.42 -15.13
N ASP A 317 23.85 3.72 -16.40
CA ASP A 317 23.62 2.73 -17.46
C ASP A 317 24.83 1.79 -17.62
N GLY A 318 26.05 2.34 -17.63
CA GLY A 318 27.29 1.57 -17.65
C GLY A 318 27.44 0.65 -16.42
N ALA A 319 27.12 1.14 -15.23
CA ALA A 319 27.16 0.35 -14.00
C ALA A 319 26.14 -0.80 -14.01
N TRP A 320 24.92 -0.56 -14.50
CA TRP A 320 23.90 -1.61 -14.65
C TRP A 320 24.31 -2.67 -15.69
N ARG A 321 24.90 -2.27 -16.82
CA ARG A 321 25.41 -3.24 -17.80
C ARG A 321 26.56 -4.05 -17.23
N ALA A 322 27.52 -3.43 -16.55
CA ALA A 322 28.61 -4.15 -15.90
C ALA A 322 28.11 -5.13 -14.83
N LEU A 323 27.06 -4.78 -14.07
CA LEU A 323 26.39 -5.69 -13.15
C LEU A 323 25.76 -6.86 -13.91
N SER A 324 25.05 -6.59 -15.01
CA SER A 324 24.42 -7.60 -15.85
C SER A 324 25.44 -8.57 -16.47
N ASP A 325 26.55 -8.06 -16.99
CA ASP A 325 27.63 -8.86 -17.59
C ASP A 325 28.35 -9.72 -16.52
N GLY A 326 28.35 -9.27 -15.26
CA GLY A 326 28.90 -10.00 -14.12
C GLY A 326 27.98 -11.08 -13.55
N LEU A 327 26.70 -11.10 -13.90
CA LEU A 327 25.79 -12.20 -13.61
C LEU A 327 26.18 -13.38 -14.52
N VAL A 328 26.84 -14.38 -13.95
CA VAL A 328 27.38 -15.55 -14.67
C VAL A 328 26.28 -16.24 -15.50
N ALA A 329 26.63 -16.78 -16.67
CA ALA A 329 25.74 -17.50 -17.59
C ALA A 329 25.01 -18.74 -17.01
N ASP A 330 25.25 -19.07 -15.73
CA ASP A 330 24.64 -20.17 -14.98
C ASP A 330 23.87 -19.67 -13.73
N SER A 331 23.65 -18.35 -13.64
CA SER A 331 22.79 -17.75 -12.62
C SER A 331 21.37 -17.60 -13.16
N GLU A 332 20.39 -18.08 -12.40
CA GLU A 332 18.95 -18.03 -12.69
C GLU A 332 18.40 -16.59 -12.77
N VAL A 333 19.24 -15.56 -12.89
CA VAL A 333 18.87 -14.14 -12.84
C VAL A 333 19.46 -13.41 -14.04
N HIS A 334 18.61 -12.85 -14.90
CA HIS A 334 19.02 -12.09 -16.08
C HIS A 334 18.31 -10.73 -16.14
N VAL A 335 18.94 -9.75 -16.78
CA VAL A 335 18.36 -8.42 -16.98
C VAL A 335 17.96 -8.28 -18.45
N ASP A 336 16.71 -7.89 -18.72
CA ASP A 336 16.25 -7.67 -20.10
C ASP A 336 16.70 -6.31 -20.68
N SER A 337 16.40 -6.11 -21.97
CA SER A 337 16.71 -4.86 -22.68
C SER A 337 15.98 -3.63 -22.13
N ASP A 338 14.94 -3.82 -21.32
CA ASP A 338 14.19 -2.76 -20.65
C ASP A 338 14.70 -2.51 -19.21
N GLY A 339 15.79 -3.18 -18.81
CA GLY A 339 16.41 -3.03 -17.49
C GLY A 339 15.67 -3.75 -16.37
N ARG A 340 14.79 -4.70 -16.68
CA ARG A 340 14.07 -5.49 -15.68
C ARG A 340 14.85 -6.73 -15.31
N LEU A 341 14.98 -6.95 -14.01
CA LEU A 341 15.56 -8.17 -13.45
C LEU A 341 14.52 -9.29 -13.49
N HIS A 342 14.85 -10.37 -14.17
CA HIS A 342 14.07 -11.61 -14.23
C HIS A 342 14.84 -12.68 -13.49
N ALA A 343 14.12 -13.46 -12.70
CA ALA A 343 14.65 -14.67 -12.09
C ALA A 343 13.83 -15.86 -12.58
N ASP A 344 14.48 -16.91 -13.09
CA ASP A 344 13.82 -18.16 -13.41
C ASP A 344 13.28 -18.78 -12.13
N LYS A 345 12.04 -19.30 -12.19
CA LYS A 345 11.39 -19.94 -11.05
C LYS A 345 12.11 -21.26 -10.74
N ILE A 346 12.75 -21.34 -9.56
CA ILE A 346 13.17 -22.60 -8.93
C ILE A 346 11.95 -23.50 -8.68
#